data_AF-A0A948C5A1-F1
#
_entry.id   AF-A0A948C5A1-F1
#
_cell.length_a   1.000
_cell.length_b   1.000
_cell.length_c   1.000
_cell.angle_alpha   90.00
_cell.angle_beta   90.00
_cell.angle_gamma   90.00
#
_symmetry.space_group_name_H-M   'P 1'
#
loop_
_entity.id
_entity.type
_entity.pdbx_description
1 polymer ?
#
loop_
_entity_poly.entity_id
_entity_poly.type
_entity_poly.pdbx_seq_one_letter_code
_entity_poly.pdbx_strand_id
1 'polypeptide(L)'
;MAQVFHNFHKLGELGTWDILMRKIFHKPKITLIFHFEDGMLNFIIGTYPEYQKIVESAISSQYPDGSIEVTKKPKIFPRKYNDIMPLEPRKEPVFNIKTFKQQPDDPINNIIDSMGKISRYDTVSIIIPIKPVGRWFNNKAKKLIDKLYKNIDISPTKWRQYIFMPWKLVSFLFNGPSEYMMSGKKKEENITMVRMLKAQEDSLNAMGEEAGLPFFEAGVILTTSSDNEQHMHDNIDIMVSAYNVYGDEYANELNSPEGKHDM
;
A
#
# COMPACT_ATOMS: atom_id res chain seq x y z
N MET A 1 -13.95 11.56 -1.55
CA MET A 1 -12.72 10.76 -1.36
C MET A 1 -12.25 10.09 -2.65
N ALA A 2 -13.03 9.21 -3.30
CA ALA A 2 -12.60 8.49 -4.50
C ALA A 2 -12.13 9.41 -5.65
N GLN A 3 -12.71 10.60 -5.78
CA GLN A 3 -12.36 11.56 -6.83
C GLN A 3 -10.91 12.09 -6.73
N VAL A 4 -10.39 12.28 -5.51
CA VAL A 4 -8.99 12.67 -5.26
C VAL A 4 -8.05 11.58 -5.78
N PHE A 5 -8.30 10.34 -5.39
CA PHE A 5 -7.49 9.19 -5.81
C PHE A 5 -7.64 8.91 -7.32
N HIS A 6 -8.80 9.10 -7.92
CA HIS A 6 -8.94 9.05 -9.38
C HIS A 6 -8.07 10.10 -10.08
N ASN A 7 -7.99 11.33 -9.54
CA ASN A 7 -7.12 12.37 -10.08
C ASN A 7 -5.63 12.05 -9.88
N PHE A 8 -5.26 11.52 -8.71
CA PHE A 8 -3.88 11.06 -8.46
C PHE A 8 -3.47 9.90 -9.36
N HIS A 9 -4.40 9.01 -9.67
CA HIS A 9 -4.13 7.89 -10.58
C HIS A 9 -3.83 8.38 -12.00
N LYS A 10 -4.57 9.39 -12.47
CA LYS A 10 -4.32 10.05 -13.78
C LYS A 10 -2.92 10.61 -13.90
N LEU A 11 -2.27 11.02 -12.80
CA LEU A 11 -0.86 11.44 -12.83
C LEU A 11 0.04 10.36 -13.44
N GLY A 12 -0.29 9.08 -13.24
CA GLY A 12 0.46 7.94 -13.78
C GLY A 12 0.25 7.66 -15.27
N GLU A 13 -0.64 8.41 -15.93
CA GLU A 13 -1.09 8.21 -17.33
C GLU A 13 -1.03 9.49 -18.17
N LEU A 14 -0.39 10.56 -17.68
CA LEU A 14 -0.36 11.88 -18.34
C LEU A 14 0.32 11.92 -19.72
N GLY A 15 1.12 10.90 -20.07
CA GLY A 15 1.74 10.80 -21.39
C GLY A 15 2.41 9.45 -21.66
N THR A 16 2.67 9.14 -22.93
CA THR A 16 3.37 7.92 -23.35
C THR A 16 4.80 7.84 -22.81
N TRP A 17 5.49 8.98 -22.71
CA TRP A 17 6.80 9.07 -22.05
C TRP A 17 6.70 8.80 -20.56
N ASP A 18 5.68 9.32 -19.88
CA ASP A 18 5.43 9.05 -18.46
C ASP A 18 5.13 7.59 -18.18
N ILE A 19 4.39 6.92 -19.07
CA ILE A 19 4.12 5.47 -18.98
C ILE A 19 5.42 4.67 -19.15
N LEU A 20 6.27 5.06 -20.11
CA LEU A 20 7.58 4.44 -20.32
C LEU A 20 8.52 4.68 -19.12
N MET A 21 8.63 5.93 -18.68
CA MET A 21 9.47 6.34 -17.55
C MET A 21 9.01 5.71 -16.25
N ARG A 22 7.70 5.53 -16.06
CA ARG A 22 7.14 4.79 -14.93
C ARG A 22 7.57 3.32 -14.94
N LYS A 23 7.60 2.69 -16.11
CA LYS A 23 8.02 1.29 -16.27
C LYS A 23 9.52 1.10 -16.03
N ILE A 24 10.33 2.11 -16.36
CA ILE A 24 11.80 2.07 -16.21
C ILE A 24 12.23 2.52 -14.81
N PHE A 25 11.82 3.70 -14.36
CA PHE A 25 12.36 4.37 -13.17
C PHE A 25 11.54 4.19 -11.89
N HIS A 26 10.37 3.57 -11.94
CA HIS A 26 9.56 3.24 -10.76
C HIS A 26 9.32 4.41 -9.78
N LYS A 27 9.37 5.67 -10.23
CA LYS A 27 9.36 6.85 -9.33
C LYS A 27 8.01 7.03 -8.61
N PRO A 28 8.00 7.24 -7.27
CA PRO A 28 6.80 7.66 -6.55
C PRO A 28 6.41 9.07 -7.01
N LYS A 29 5.11 9.33 -7.17
CA LYS A 29 4.61 10.62 -7.70
C LYS A 29 4.11 11.55 -6.59
N ILE A 30 3.61 10.98 -5.50
CA ILE A 30 3.10 11.70 -4.33
C ILE A 30 3.69 11.03 -3.10
N THR A 31 4.00 11.79 -2.06
CA THR A 31 4.36 11.27 -0.74
C THR A 31 3.51 11.99 0.29
N LEU A 32 2.74 11.25 1.09
CA LEU A 32 2.01 11.81 2.22
C LEU A 32 2.88 11.67 3.46
N ILE A 33 2.97 12.72 4.27
CA ILE A 33 3.82 12.74 5.45
C ILE A 33 3.01 13.28 6.63
N PHE A 34 2.86 12.47 7.68
CA PHE A 34 2.52 12.97 9.00
C PHE A 34 3.83 13.28 9.71
N HIS A 35 4.07 14.54 10.08
CA HIS A 35 5.34 14.99 10.66
C HIS A 35 5.09 15.66 12.01
N PHE A 36 5.53 15.00 13.08
CA PHE A 36 5.46 15.51 14.44
C PHE A 36 6.82 16.13 14.82
N GLU A 37 6.82 17.44 15.08
CA GLU A 37 8.00 18.19 15.51
C GLU A 37 7.54 19.31 16.46
N ASP A 38 8.30 19.55 17.53
CA ASP A 38 8.05 20.60 18.52
C ASP A 38 6.63 20.59 19.14
N GLY A 39 6.06 19.38 19.28
CA GLY A 39 4.72 19.19 19.83
C GLY A 39 3.57 19.50 18.85
N MET A 40 3.86 19.74 17.57
CA MET A 40 2.88 19.99 16.53
C MET A 40 2.89 18.88 15.48
N LEU A 41 1.69 18.42 15.11
CA LEU A 41 1.51 17.47 14.01
C LEU A 41 1.20 18.23 12.72
N ASN A 42 2.09 18.08 11.73
CA ASN A 42 1.97 18.67 10.41
C ASN A 42 1.59 17.60 9.38
N PHE A 43 0.67 17.94 8.48
CA PHE A 43 0.29 17.10 7.34
C PHE A 43 0.92 17.67 6.08
N ILE A 44 1.93 16.99 5.55
CA ILE A 44 2.76 17.47 4.43
C ILE A 44 2.57 16.55 3.23
N ILE A 45 2.42 17.13 2.04
CA ILE A 45 2.31 16.39 0.79
C ILE A 45 3.51 16.76 -0.10
N GLY A 46 4.37 15.78 -0.33
CA GLY A 46 5.46 15.88 -1.28
C GLY A 46 5.00 15.51 -2.68
N THR A 47 5.24 16.36 -3.66
CA THR A 47 4.97 16.11 -5.08
C THR A 47 6.00 16.83 -5.94
N TYR A 48 6.11 16.46 -7.21
CA TYR A 48 6.97 17.20 -8.15
C TYR A 48 6.31 18.53 -8.55
N PRO A 49 7.10 19.58 -8.86
CA PRO A 49 6.57 20.88 -9.24
C PRO A 49 5.55 20.83 -10.40
N GLU A 50 5.76 19.95 -11.38
CA GLU A 50 4.85 19.74 -12.50
C GLU A 50 3.47 19.20 -12.11
N TYR A 51 3.36 18.51 -10.96
CA TYR A 51 2.10 17.93 -10.48
C TYR A 51 1.44 18.75 -9.37
N GLN A 52 2.10 19.80 -8.87
CA GLN A 52 1.63 20.62 -7.75
C GLN A 52 0.19 21.13 -7.98
N LYS A 53 -0.07 21.79 -9.11
CA LYS A 53 -1.41 22.33 -9.43
C LYS A 53 -2.49 21.25 -9.45
N ILE A 54 -2.16 20.05 -9.93
CA ILE A 54 -3.11 18.92 -10.00
C ILE A 54 -3.41 18.42 -8.58
N VAL A 55 -2.39 18.32 -7.74
CA VAL A 55 -2.52 17.89 -6.35
C VAL A 55 -3.34 18.90 -5.54
N GLU A 56 -2.99 20.19 -5.62
CA GLU A 56 -3.73 21.28 -4.98
C GLU A 56 -5.20 21.27 -5.40
N SER A 57 -5.48 21.23 -6.71
CA SER A 57 -6.85 21.20 -7.23
C SER A 57 -7.62 19.98 -6.73
N ALA A 58 -6.98 18.81 -6.64
CA ALA A 58 -7.63 17.60 -6.13
C ALA A 58 -8.00 17.75 -4.65
N ILE A 59 -7.10 18.29 -3.82
CA ILE A 59 -7.35 18.51 -2.39
C ILE A 59 -8.42 19.57 -2.19
N SER A 60 -8.30 20.75 -2.80
CA SER A 60 -9.29 21.84 -2.69
C SER A 60 -10.67 21.44 -3.19
N SER A 61 -10.77 20.51 -4.15
CA SER A 61 -12.07 19.99 -4.59
C SER A 61 -12.79 19.17 -3.52
N GLN A 62 -12.04 18.56 -2.61
CA GLN A 62 -12.56 17.72 -1.54
C GLN A 62 -12.67 18.47 -0.19
N TYR A 63 -11.80 19.45 0.03
CA TYR A 63 -11.69 20.26 1.23
C TYR A 63 -11.64 21.74 0.83
N PRO A 64 -12.79 22.35 0.47
CA PRO A 64 -12.82 23.73 -0.04
C PRO A 64 -12.38 24.76 0.99
N ASP A 65 -12.58 24.48 2.28
CA ASP A 65 -12.16 25.33 3.40
C ASP A 65 -10.71 25.07 3.84
N GLY A 66 -10.01 24.12 3.21
CA GLY A 66 -8.62 23.80 3.54
C GLY A 66 -7.64 24.84 3.02
N SER A 67 -6.73 25.32 3.88
CA SER A 67 -5.58 26.11 3.45
C SER A 67 -4.46 25.20 2.99
N ILE A 68 -3.91 25.46 1.80
CA ILE A 68 -2.76 24.73 1.24
C ILE A 68 -1.62 25.72 1.09
N GLU A 69 -0.52 25.48 1.79
CA GLU A 69 0.66 26.33 1.78
C GLU A 69 1.89 25.55 1.32
N VAL A 70 2.71 26.17 0.47
CA VAL A 70 3.99 25.58 0.06
C VAL A 70 5.00 25.80 1.18
N THR A 71 5.43 24.70 1.79
CA THR A 71 6.43 24.71 2.86
C THR A 71 7.76 24.14 2.39
N LYS A 72 8.81 24.37 3.19
CA LYS A 72 10.11 23.73 2.98
C LYS A 72 10.02 22.24 3.33
N LYS A 73 10.88 21.44 2.71
CA LYS A 73 10.99 20.01 3.03
C LYS A 73 11.26 19.83 4.54
N PRO A 74 10.46 19.02 5.25
CA PRO A 74 10.70 18.75 6.67
C PRO A 74 12.04 18.03 6.86
N LYS A 75 12.69 18.29 7.99
CA LYS A 75 13.88 17.55 8.39
C LYS A 75 13.41 16.29 9.11
N ILE A 76 13.59 15.13 8.48
CA ILE A 76 13.14 13.85 9.06
C ILE A 76 14.05 13.42 10.23
N PHE A 77 15.34 13.75 10.15
CA PHE A 77 16.36 13.37 11.15
C PHE A 77 17.11 14.60 11.68
N PRO A 78 16.47 15.49 12.44
CA PRO A 78 17.12 16.67 12.98
C PRO A 78 17.98 16.40 14.23
N ARG A 79 17.85 15.23 14.87
CA ARG A 79 18.49 14.88 16.16
C ARG A 79 19.62 13.86 15.98
N LYS A 80 20.32 13.58 17.09
CA LYS A 80 21.51 12.72 17.12
C LYS A 80 21.25 11.25 16.77
N TYR A 81 20.27 10.63 17.42
CA TYR A 81 19.89 9.23 17.24
C TYR A 81 18.65 9.14 16.35
N ASN A 82 18.66 8.21 15.40
CA ASN A 82 17.65 8.13 14.35
C ASN A 82 17.36 6.67 14.02
N ASP A 83 16.10 6.37 13.73
CA ASP A 83 15.69 5.04 13.32
C ASP A 83 14.61 5.07 12.22
N ILE A 84 14.54 4.00 11.44
CA ILE A 84 13.65 3.84 10.29
C ILE A 84 13.04 2.44 10.33
N MET A 85 11.73 2.39 10.45
CA MET A 85 10.97 1.15 10.45
C MET A 85 9.98 1.11 9.28
N PRO A 86 10.28 0.40 8.18
CA PRO A 86 9.32 0.14 7.12
C PRO A 86 8.29 -0.90 7.60
N LEU A 87 7.01 -0.65 7.36
CA LEU A 87 5.95 -1.63 7.57
C LEU A 87 5.56 -2.29 6.26
N GLU A 88 5.47 -3.61 6.27
CA GLU A 88 5.11 -4.43 5.13
C GLU A 88 3.76 -5.14 5.35
N PRO A 89 2.95 -5.31 4.31
CA PRO A 89 1.77 -6.17 4.41
C PRO A 89 2.18 -7.63 4.63
N ARG A 90 1.51 -8.33 5.55
CA ARG A 90 1.79 -9.75 5.83
C ARG A 90 1.32 -10.68 4.71
N LYS A 91 0.16 -10.39 4.12
CA LYS A 91 -0.44 -11.15 3.01
C LYS A 91 -0.21 -10.45 1.67
N GLU A 92 -0.49 -11.14 0.57
CA GLU A 92 -0.40 -10.53 -0.76
C GLU A 92 -1.21 -9.21 -0.84
N PRO A 93 -0.75 -8.18 -1.56
CA PRO A 93 -1.44 -6.88 -1.63
C PRO A 93 -2.86 -6.88 -2.25
N VAL A 94 -3.40 -8.04 -2.62
CA VAL A 94 -4.81 -8.19 -3.00
C VAL A 94 -5.71 -8.32 -1.77
N PHE A 95 -5.19 -8.82 -0.65
CA PHE A 95 -5.85 -8.71 0.63
C PHE A 95 -5.79 -7.25 1.07
N ASN A 96 -6.97 -6.66 1.30
CA ASN A 96 -7.09 -5.25 1.66
C ASN A 96 -6.73 -5.02 3.12
N ILE A 97 -6.38 -3.77 3.45
CA ILE A 97 -6.28 -3.31 4.83
C ILE A 97 -7.61 -2.63 5.15
N LYS A 98 -8.19 -2.94 6.33
CA LYS A 98 -9.47 -2.34 6.70
C LYS A 98 -9.39 -0.82 6.73
N THR A 99 -10.38 -0.18 6.11
CA THR A 99 -10.50 1.28 6.12
C THR A 99 -11.38 1.74 7.28
N PHE A 100 -11.31 3.03 7.60
CA PHE A 100 -12.18 3.66 8.61
C PHE A 100 -13.69 3.41 8.38
N LYS A 101 -14.12 3.08 7.16
CA LYS A 101 -15.53 2.75 6.85
C LYS A 101 -15.94 1.36 7.34
N GLN A 102 -14.98 0.46 7.50
CA GLN A 102 -15.17 -0.94 7.90
C GLN A 102 -14.88 -1.14 9.39
N GLN A 103 -14.43 -0.09 10.08
CA GLN A 103 -14.06 -0.11 11.49
C GLN A 103 -15.08 0.72 12.29
N PRO A 104 -15.33 0.35 13.56
CA PRO A 104 -16.26 1.09 14.41
C PRO A 104 -15.73 2.49 14.76
N ASP A 105 -14.41 2.61 14.93
CA ASP A 105 -13.71 3.84 15.27
C ASP A 105 -12.71 4.22 14.16
N ASP A 106 -12.40 5.52 14.03
CA ASP A 106 -11.40 5.99 13.07
C ASP A 106 -10.00 5.54 13.49
N PRO A 107 -9.32 4.69 12.70
CA PRO A 107 -8.00 4.17 13.06
C PRO A 107 -6.92 5.25 13.10
N ILE A 108 -7.14 6.42 12.48
CA ILE A 108 -6.22 7.57 12.57
C ILE A 108 -6.10 8.08 14.01
N ASN A 109 -7.16 7.96 14.83
CA ASN A 109 -7.12 8.40 16.22
C ASN A 109 -6.02 7.68 17.00
N ASN A 110 -5.85 6.37 16.79
CA ASN A 110 -4.78 5.60 17.44
C ASN A 110 -3.38 6.09 17.04
N ILE A 111 -3.21 6.49 15.78
CA ILE A 111 -1.94 7.04 15.29
C ILE A 111 -1.68 8.40 15.95
N ILE A 112 -2.66 9.29 15.96
CA ILE A 112 -2.53 10.64 16.55
C ILE A 112 -2.29 10.56 18.05
N ASP A 113 -3.03 9.70 18.77
CA ASP A 113 -2.87 9.51 20.22
C ASP A 113 -1.49 8.94 20.56
N SER A 114 -0.95 8.07 19.72
CA SER A 114 0.40 7.53 19.87
C SER A 114 1.45 8.61 19.63
N MET A 115 1.27 9.45 18.60
CA MET A 115 2.10 10.63 18.38
C MET A 115 2.03 11.64 19.53
N GLY A 116 0.86 11.81 20.16
CA GLY A 116 0.69 12.69 21.31
C GLY A 116 1.45 12.25 22.57
N LYS A 117 1.86 10.97 22.66
CA LYS A 117 2.69 10.44 23.76
C LYS A 117 4.18 10.67 23.55
N ILE A 118 4.59 10.97 22.32
CA ILE A 118 5.99 11.21 21.97
C ILE A 118 6.42 12.55 22.57
N SER A 119 7.66 12.59 23.06
CA SER A 119 8.22 13.81 23.64
C SER A 119 8.23 14.93 22.60
N ARG A 120 7.85 16.15 23.01
CA ARG A 120 7.92 17.36 22.15
C ARG A 120 9.32 17.68 21.63
N TYR A 121 10.36 17.12 22.26
CA TYR A 121 11.76 17.30 21.85
C TYR A 121 12.20 16.30 20.78
N ASP A 122 11.43 15.23 20.58
CA ASP A 122 11.68 14.21 19.58
C ASP A 122 10.91 14.55 18.29
N THR A 123 11.38 13.98 17.18
CA THR A 123 10.76 14.14 15.88
C THR A 123 10.34 12.78 15.37
N VAL A 124 9.08 12.66 14.94
CA VAL A 124 8.54 11.42 14.38
C VAL A 124 7.83 11.73 13.08
N SER A 125 8.06 10.91 12.06
CA SER A 125 7.36 11.02 10.79
C SER A 125 6.83 9.67 10.33
N ILE A 126 5.62 9.69 9.77
CA ILE A 126 5.07 8.60 9.00
C ILE A 126 5.11 9.06 7.54
N ILE A 127 5.80 8.30 6.70
CA ILE A 127 6.01 8.62 5.30
C ILE A 127 5.32 7.54 4.46
N ILE A 128 4.36 7.97 3.63
CA ILE A 128 3.59 7.10 2.74
C ILE A 128 3.87 7.53 1.30
N PRO A 129 4.91 6.97 0.66
CA PRO A 129 5.11 7.15 -0.77
C PRO A 129 3.99 6.45 -1.55
N ILE A 130 3.40 7.14 -2.53
CA ILE A 130 2.28 6.67 -3.33
C ILE A 130 2.65 6.74 -4.82
N LYS A 131 2.39 5.62 -5.50
CA LYS A 131 2.64 5.47 -6.93
C LYS A 131 1.43 4.84 -7.61
N PRO A 132 0.85 5.45 -8.66
CA PRO A 132 -0.23 4.84 -9.41
C PRO A 132 0.18 3.50 -10.04
N VAL A 133 -0.72 2.51 -10.02
CA VAL A 133 -0.55 1.16 -10.62
C VAL A 133 -1.50 0.98 -11.81
N GLY A 134 -1.05 0.29 -12.85
CA GLY A 134 -1.78 0.20 -14.12
C GLY A 134 -2.91 -0.81 -14.01
N ARG A 135 -3.83 -0.79 -14.98
CA ARG A 135 -4.99 -1.69 -15.03
C ARG A 135 -4.65 -3.19 -14.97
N TRP A 136 -3.40 -3.57 -15.24
CA TRP A 136 -2.94 -4.96 -15.11
C TRP A 136 -3.12 -5.49 -13.69
N PHE A 137 -2.96 -4.65 -12.67
CA PHE A 137 -3.11 -5.06 -11.27
C PHE A 137 -4.58 -5.29 -10.92
N ASN A 138 -5.50 -4.42 -11.38
CA ASN A 138 -6.93 -4.67 -11.27
C ASN A 138 -7.33 -6.03 -11.85
N ASN A 139 -6.81 -6.36 -13.04
CA ASN A 139 -7.07 -7.66 -13.67
C ASN A 139 -6.47 -8.83 -12.88
N LYS A 140 -5.30 -8.64 -12.25
CA LYS A 140 -4.71 -9.63 -11.34
C LYS A 140 -5.58 -9.82 -10.10
N ALA A 141 -5.98 -8.72 -9.45
CA ALA A 141 -6.81 -8.73 -8.25
C ALA A 141 -8.14 -9.44 -8.49
N LYS A 142 -8.86 -9.09 -9.57
CA LYS A 142 -10.13 -9.75 -9.96
C LYS A 142 -9.98 -11.27 -10.11
N LYS A 143 -8.90 -11.75 -10.73
CA LYS A 143 -8.63 -13.18 -10.88
C LYS A 143 -8.32 -13.87 -9.55
N LEU A 144 -7.58 -13.19 -8.68
CA LEU A 144 -7.24 -13.73 -7.36
C LEU A 144 -8.46 -13.78 -6.45
N ILE A 145 -9.33 -12.78 -6.50
CA ILE A 145 -10.59 -12.75 -5.75
C ILE A 145 -11.55 -13.85 -6.24
N ASP A 146 -11.69 -14.06 -7.56
CA ASP A 146 -12.48 -15.18 -8.10
C ASP A 146 -11.97 -16.54 -7.59
N LYS A 147 -10.64 -16.71 -7.51
CA LYS A 147 -10.02 -17.91 -6.91
C LYS A 147 -10.32 -18.04 -5.43
N LEU A 148 -10.29 -16.93 -4.69
CA LEU A 148 -10.63 -16.90 -3.27
C LEU A 148 -12.08 -17.36 -3.04
N TYR A 149 -13.06 -16.84 -3.79
CA TYR A 149 -14.47 -17.29 -3.70
C TYR A 149 -14.66 -18.78 -3.99
N LYS A 150 -13.77 -19.38 -4.78
CA LYS A 150 -13.74 -20.81 -5.11
C LYS A 150 -12.90 -21.65 -4.15
N ASN A 151 -12.31 -21.03 -3.12
CA ASN A 151 -11.39 -21.66 -2.17
C ASN A 151 -10.19 -22.36 -2.85
N ILE A 152 -9.67 -21.75 -3.92
CA ILE A 152 -8.52 -22.25 -4.68
C ILE A 152 -7.26 -21.57 -4.14
N ASP A 153 -6.20 -22.36 -3.91
CA ASP A 153 -4.90 -21.84 -3.47
C ASP A 153 -4.36 -20.74 -4.40
N ILE A 154 -3.95 -19.63 -3.80
CA ILE A 154 -3.47 -18.42 -4.48
C ILE A 154 -2.01 -18.55 -4.94
N SER A 155 -1.32 -19.65 -4.60
CA SER A 155 0.11 -19.87 -4.89
C SER A 155 0.46 -19.38 -6.30
N PRO A 156 1.51 -18.54 -6.45
CA PRO A 156 1.87 -17.98 -7.73
C PRO A 156 2.06 -19.12 -8.73
N THR A 157 1.32 -19.05 -9.85
CA THR A 157 1.48 -20.00 -10.94
C THR A 157 2.97 -20.03 -11.30
N LYS A 158 3.56 -21.21 -11.47
CA LYS A 158 5.01 -21.36 -11.65
C LYS A 158 5.52 -20.88 -13.02
N TRP A 159 4.73 -20.15 -13.81
CA TRP A 159 5.10 -19.71 -15.17
C TRP A 159 6.33 -18.80 -15.22
N ARG A 160 6.62 -18.04 -14.14
CA ARG A 160 7.85 -17.23 -14.04
C ARG A 160 9.14 -18.07 -14.16
N GLN A 161 9.13 -19.34 -13.73
CA GLN A 161 10.30 -20.23 -13.88
C GLN A 161 10.54 -20.68 -15.34
N TYR A 162 9.55 -20.52 -16.23
CA TYR A 162 9.66 -20.89 -17.64
C TYR A 162 10.21 -19.74 -18.51
N ILE A 163 10.03 -18.49 -18.10
CA ILE A 163 10.52 -17.30 -18.83
C ILE A 163 12.05 -17.16 -18.72
N PHE A 164 12.66 -17.63 -17.63
CA PHE A 164 14.12 -17.61 -17.42
C PHE A 164 14.86 -18.80 -18.06
N MET A 165 14.17 -19.69 -18.81
CA MET A 165 14.79 -20.82 -19.50
C MET A 165 14.63 -20.68 -21.03
N PRO A 166 15.62 -20.10 -21.75
CA PRO A 166 15.51 -19.87 -23.20
C PRO A 166 15.21 -21.14 -24.00
N TRP A 167 15.71 -22.30 -23.57
CA TRP A 167 15.48 -23.60 -24.19
C TRP A 167 14.01 -24.08 -24.13
N LYS A 168 13.25 -23.69 -23.09
CA LYS A 168 11.84 -24.08 -22.95
C LYS A 168 10.87 -23.16 -23.72
N LEU A 169 11.26 -21.92 -24.02
CA LEU A 169 10.51 -21.01 -24.88
C LEU A 169 10.44 -21.53 -26.33
N VAL A 170 11.53 -22.12 -26.81
CA VAL A 170 11.58 -22.79 -28.12
C VAL A 170 10.59 -23.97 -28.14
N SER A 171 10.59 -24.83 -27.13
CA SER A 171 9.64 -25.95 -27.04
C SER A 171 8.17 -25.52 -26.95
N PHE A 172 7.87 -24.36 -26.34
CA PHE A 172 6.52 -23.81 -26.23
C PHE A 172 5.99 -23.27 -27.57
N LEU A 173 6.86 -22.72 -28.42
CA LEU A 173 6.52 -22.26 -29.77
C LEU A 173 6.26 -23.43 -30.74
N PHE A 174 6.97 -24.55 -30.59
CA PHE A 174 6.83 -25.72 -31.45
C PHE A 174 5.72 -26.69 -31.01
N ASN A 175 5.49 -26.90 -29.71
CA ASN A 175 4.56 -27.91 -29.21
C ASN A 175 3.20 -27.36 -28.73
N GLY A 176 2.98 -26.04 -28.81
CA GLY A 176 1.77 -25.40 -28.31
C GLY A 176 1.61 -25.48 -26.77
N PRO A 177 0.54 -24.88 -26.20
CA PRO A 177 0.33 -24.92 -24.76
C PRO A 177 0.09 -26.35 -24.29
N SER A 178 0.98 -26.87 -23.43
CA SER A 178 0.91 -28.23 -22.88
C SER A 178 -0.46 -28.55 -22.28
N GLU A 179 -0.95 -29.78 -22.50
CA GLU A 179 -2.23 -30.30 -22.02
C GLU A 179 -2.45 -30.11 -20.50
N TYR A 180 -1.37 -30.12 -19.71
CA TYR A 180 -1.38 -29.82 -18.27
C TYR A 180 -1.87 -28.39 -17.94
N MET A 181 -1.52 -27.38 -18.74
CA MET A 181 -1.98 -25.99 -18.54
C MET A 181 -3.46 -25.82 -18.94
N MET A 182 -3.90 -26.54 -19.97
CA MET A 182 -5.30 -26.55 -20.42
C MET A 182 -6.19 -27.29 -19.42
N SER A 183 -5.71 -28.40 -18.85
CA SER A 183 -6.40 -29.20 -17.84
C SER A 183 -6.57 -28.44 -16.51
N GLY A 184 -5.53 -27.74 -16.05
CA GLY A 184 -5.60 -26.91 -14.83
C GLY A 184 -6.63 -25.78 -14.94
N LYS A 185 -6.65 -25.05 -16.07
CA LYS A 185 -7.65 -23.99 -16.31
C LYS A 185 -9.08 -24.53 -16.39
N LYS A 186 -9.31 -25.66 -17.07
CA LYS A 186 -10.63 -26.30 -17.13
C LYS A 186 -11.13 -26.77 -15.75
N LYS A 187 -10.24 -27.19 -14.85
CA LYS A 187 -10.62 -27.53 -13.47
C LYS A 187 -11.01 -26.30 -12.65
N GLU A 188 -10.32 -25.17 -12.80
CA GLU A 188 -10.66 -23.92 -12.12
C GLU A 188 -12.00 -23.31 -12.60
N GLU A 189 -12.38 -23.52 -13.86
CA GLU A 189 -13.65 -23.05 -14.43
C GLU A 189 -14.87 -23.84 -13.93
N ASN A 190 -14.69 -25.11 -13.50
CA ASN A 190 -15.79 -25.98 -13.07
C ASN A 190 -16.08 -25.96 -11.57
N ILE A 191 -15.31 -25.21 -10.76
CA ILE A 191 -15.53 -25.11 -9.31
C ILE A 191 -16.55 -24.00 -9.04
N THR A 192 -17.66 -24.37 -8.39
CA THR A 192 -18.68 -23.41 -7.93
C THR A 192 -18.20 -22.66 -6.69
N MET A 193 -18.77 -21.48 -6.45
CA MET A 193 -18.48 -20.70 -5.24
C MET A 193 -18.78 -21.52 -3.98
N VAL A 194 -17.88 -21.43 -3.00
CA VAL A 194 -17.99 -22.13 -1.73
C VAL A 194 -18.71 -21.21 -0.74
N ARG A 195 -19.68 -21.75 0.02
CA ARG A 195 -20.33 -21.00 1.10
C ARG A 195 -19.33 -20.75 2.24
N MET A 196 -19.20 -19.51 2.68
CA MET A 196 -18.20 -19.12 3.67
C MET A 196 -18.85 -18.59 4.95
N LEU A 197 -18.02 -18.30 5.95
CA LEU A 197 -18.44 -17.53 7.11
C LEU A 197 -18.77 -16.09 6.66
N LYS A 198 -19.81 -15.48 7.25
CA LYS A 198 -20.25 -14.13 6.86
C LYS A 198 -19.12 -13.10 6.89
N ALA A 199 -18.26 -13.12 7.93
CA ALA A 199 -17.13 -12.20 8.03
C ALA A 199 -16.12 -12.36 6.88
N GLN A 200 -15.91 -13.59 6.42
CA GLN A 200 -15.06 -13.89 5.27
C GLN A 200 -15.72 -13.43 3.96
N GLU A 201 -17.02 -13.65 3.79
CA GLU A 201 -17.78 -13.16 2.62
C GLU A 201 -17.74 -11.63 2.54
N ASP A 202 -17.97 -10.94 3.65
CA ASP A 202 -17.91 -9.48 3.74
C ASP A 202 -16.51 -8.94 3.38
N SER A 203 -15.45 -9.61 3.85
CA SER A 203 -14.06 -9.28 3.49
C SER A 203 -13.79 -9.46 2.00
N LEU A 204 -14.23 -10.58 1.40
CA LEU A 204 -14.08 -10.83 -0.04
C LEU A 204 -14.89 -9.85 -0.90
N ASN A 205 -16.09 -9.48 -0.46
CA ASN A 205 -16.91 -8.48 -1.14
C ASN A 205 -16.20 -7.12 -1.14
N ALA A 206 -15.62 -6.72 0.00
CA ALA A 206 -14.81 -5.50 0.08
C ALA A 206 -13.60 -5.54 -0.85
N MET A 207 -12.86 -6.65 -0.90
CA MET A 207 -11.77 -6.82 -1.87
C MET A 207 -12.26 -6.74 -3.31
N GLY A 208 -13.44 -7.29 -3.61
CA GLY A 208 -14.09 -7.23 -4.92
C GLY A 208 -14.42 -5.80 -5.35
N GLU A 209 -14.95 -4.99 -4.44
CA GLU A 209 -15.22 -3.57 -4.66
C GLU A 209 -13.91 -2.80 -4.92
N GLU A 210 -12.89 -3.01 -4.08
CA GLU A 210 -11.57 -2.37 -4.22
C GLU A 210 -10.85 -2.78 -5.51
N ALA A 211 -11.04 -4.01 -5.99
CA ALA A 211 -10.49 -4.47 -7.26
C ALA A 211 -11.01 -3.69 -8.49
N GLY A 212 -12.16 -3.02 -8.34
CA GLY A 212 -12.72 -2.10 -9.32
C GLY A 212 -12.09 -0.70 -9.31
N LEU A 213 -11.42 -0.32 -8.23
CA LEU A 213 -10.87 1.03 -8.02
C LEU A 213 -9.45 1.17 -8.57
N PRO A 214 -8.96 2.41 -8.80
CA PRO A 214 -7.58 2.61 -9.22
C PRO A 214 -6.61 2.21 -8.11
N PHE A 215 -5.62 1.38 -8.46
CA PHE A 215 -4.62 0.91 -7.50
C PHE A 215 -3.42 1.82 -7.38
N PHE A 216 -2.82 1.79 -6.19
CA PHE A 216 -1.56 2.42 -5.89
C PHE A 216 -0.61 1.41 -5.25
N GLU A 217 0.67 1.53 -5.59
CA GLU A 217 1.77 0.90 -4.90
C GLU A 217 2.18 1.92 -3.83
N ALA A 218 2.08 1.51 -2.58
CA ALA A 218 2.39 2.31 -1.42
C ALA A 218 3.09 1.47 -0.36
N GLY A 219 3.90 2.14 0.45
CA GLY A 219 4.48 1.58 1.66
C GLY A 219 4.26 2.55 2.82
N VAL A 220 4.42 2.06 4.04
CA VAL A 220 4.41 2.91 5.23
C VAL A 220 5.81 2.85 5.83
N ILE A 221 6.44 4.01 5.99
CA ILE A 221 7.77 4.12 6.57
C ILE A 221 7.65 4.98 7.82
N LEU A 222 7.95 4.41 8.97
CA LEU A 222 8.04 5.13 10.23
C LEU A 222 9.48 5.60 10.40
N THR A 223 9.65 6.83 10.84
CA THR A 223 10.96 7.38 11.15
C THR A 223 10.90 8.12 12.47
N THR A 224 11.93 7.99 13.28
CA THR A 224 12.08 8.76 14.50
C THR A 224 13.48 9.35 14.60
N SER A 225 13.59 10.41 15.39
CA SER A 225 14.81 11.14 15.63
C SER A 225 14.75 11.71 17.06
N SER A 226 15.70 11.35 17.91
CA SER A 226 15.80 11.81 19.30
C SER A 226 17.25 12.13 19.69
N ASP A 227 17.44 12.97 20.71
CA ASP A 227 18.74 13.16 21.34
C ASP A 227 19.03 12.09 22.41
N ASN A 228 18.05 11.23 22.73
CA ASN A 228 18.16 10.08 23.62
C ASN A 228 17.88 8.77 22.86
N GLU A 229 18.83 7.84 22.89
CA GLU A 229 18.73 6.54 22.22
C GLU A 229 17.57 5.67 22.74
N GLN A 230 17.27 5.72 24.04
CA GLN A 230 16.14 4.96 24.58
C GLN A 230 14.80 5.50 24.05
N HIS A 231 14.66 6.83 24.00
CA HIS A 231 13.44 7.45 23.47
C HIS A 231 13.25 7.12 21.99
N MET A 232 14.33 7.05 21.22
CA MET A 232 14.27 6.65 19.81
C MET A 232 13.64 5.25 19.68
N HIS A 233 14.09 4.26 20.45
CA HIS A 233 13.48 2.92 20.43
C HIS A 233 12.02 2.94 20.90
N ASP A 234 11.74 3.57 22.04
CA ASP A 234 10.38 3.66 22.58
C ASP A 234 9.41 4.32 21.58
N ASN A 235 9.87 5.36 20.87
CA ASN A 235 9.08 6.07 19.87
C ASN A 235 8.73 5.15 18.68
N ILE A 236 9.67 4.34 18.19
CA ILE A 236 9.36 3.36 17.13
C ILE A 236 8.35 2.34 17.61
N ASP A 237 8.53 1.77 18.81
CA ASP A 237 7.63 0.75 19.35
C ASP A 237 6.21 1.27 19.55
N ILE A 238 6.08 2.51 20.04
CA ILE A 238 4.79 3.22 20.15
C ILE A 238 4.15 3.36 18.77
N MET A 239 4.92 3.76 17.76
CA MET A 239 4.41 3.97 16.41
C MET A 239 4.03 2.66 15.71
N VAL A 240 4.84 1.60 15.83
CA VAL A 240 4.51 0.27 15.29
C VAL A 240 3.24 -0.25 15.94
N SER A 241 3.11 -0.12 17.26
CA SER A 241 1.94 -0.56 18.01
C SER A 241 0.65 0.14 17.57
N ALA A 242 0.73 1.41 17.17
CA ALA A 242 -0.41 2.16 16.66
C ALA A 242 -1.03 1.55 15.39
N TYR A 243 -0.22 0.85 14.57
CA TYR A 243 -0.66 0.23 13.33
C TYR A 243 -1.35 -1.14 13.51
N ASN A 244 -1.30 -1.72 14.70
CA ASN A 244 -1.95 -3.02 14.97
C ASN A 244 -3.48 -2.98 14.77
N VAL A 245 -4.11 -1.81 14.90
CA VAL A 245 -5.55 -1.64 14.69
C VAL A 245 -5.99 -2.00 13.25
N TYR A 246 -5.07 -1.94 12.29
CA TYR A 246 -5.34 -2.26 10.90
C TYR A 246 -5.35 -3.76 10.59
N GLY A 247 -4.98 -4.61 11.55
CA GLY A 247 -4.95 -6.05 11.37
C GLY A 247 -6.33 -6.70 11.36
N ASP A 248 -6.52 -7.69 10.49
CA ASP A 248 -7.72 -8.50 10.42
C ASP A 248 -7.42 -9.93 9.95
N GLU A 249 -8.17 -10.89 10.50
CA GLU A 249 -7.99 -12.32 10.19
C GLU A 249 -8.25 -12.65 8.71
N TYR A 250 -9.27 -12.05 8.09
CA TYR A 250 -9.66 -12.32 6.71
C TYR A 250 -9.04 -11.33 5.71
N ALA A 251 -8.72 -10.12 6.17
CA ALA A 251 -8.02 -9.08 5.42
C ALA A 251 -6.49 -9.14 5.65
N ASN A 252 -5.78 -8.03 5.43
CA ASN A 252 -4.34 -7.91 5.61
C ASN A 252 -3.99 -7.18 6.90
N GLU A 253 -2.72 -7.23 7.28
CA GLU A 253 -2.15 -6.51 8.41
C GLU A 253 -0.77 -5.97 8.05
N LEU A 254 -0.36 -4.90 8.72
CA LEU A 254 0.98 -4.31 8.57
C LEU A 254 1.89 -4.85 9.66
N ASN A 255 3.08 -5.31 9.29
CA ASN A 255 4.05 -5.84 10.23
C ASN A 255 5.44 -5.25 9.99
N SER A 256 6.24 -5.15 11.05
CA SER A 256 7.66 -4.83 10.93
C SER A 256 8.44 -6.05 10.44
N PRO A 257 9.45 -5.87 9.57
CA PRO A 257 10.28 -6.98 9.09
C PRO A 257 11.19 -7.56 10.18
N GLU A 258 11.47 -6.84 11.26
CA GLU A 258 12.39 -7.30 12.33
C GLU A 258 11.86 -8.52 13.09
N GLY A 259 10.54 -8.69 13.20
CA GLY A 259 9.93 -9.90 13.76
C GLY A 259 10.13 -11.18 12.92
N LYS A 260 10.75 -11.11 11.73
CA LYS A 260 11.11 -12.28 10.90
C LYS A 260 12.50 -12.86 11.24
N HIS A 261 13.30 -12.17 12.05
CA HIS A 261 14.66 -12.62 12.43
C HIS A 261 14.73 -13.33 13.79
N ASP A 262 13.65 -13.28 14.59
CA ASP A 262 13.55 -13.93 15.90
C ASP A 262 12.78 -15.28 15.88
N MET A 263 12.61 -15.91 14.70
CA MET A 263 12.05 -17.26 14.54
C MET A 263 13.00 -18.21 13.82
#